data_AF-A0A930H0Q8-F1
#
_entry.id   AF-A0A930H0Q8-F1
#
_cell.length_a   1.000
_cell.length_b   1.000
_cell.length_c   1.000
_cell.angle_alpha   90.00
_cell.angle_beta   90.00
_cell.angle_gamma   90.00
#
_symmetry.space_group_name_H-M   'P 1'
#
loop_
_entity.id
_entity.type
_entity.pdbx_description
1 polymer ?
#
loop_
_entity_poly.entity_id
_entity_poly.type
_entity_poly.pdbx_seq_one_letter_code
_entity_poly.pdbx_strand_id
1 'polypeptide(L)'
;MKENQFIINKMPVPTFRWLKMNEAKLEIPGALTAYQPSVEGKLPKRLTEENDFSGSMSTALDDYFREERLPVRSFVLNAGEESPEYIRMHFRNGENAVEHSAYCFTVEEGARLKLFLAIESLEESKNMAFLQEKFHLKKNAKLDLVIAVKNAKDFAHLQDFSFVLEERAKLKLTSLLLSGKSHHISYQIDLNGDKSEADLHLDYVLSQKEKADFNLVVNHR
;
A
#
# COMPACT_ATOMS: atom_id res chain seq x y z
N MET A 1 -22.00 19.32 -3.71
CA MET A 1 -20.68 18.95 -4.27
C MET A 1 -20.13 17.87 -3.34
N LYS A 2 -19.63 16.75 -3.87
CA LYS A 2 -19.00 15.73 -3.03
C LYS A 2 -17.77 16.35 -2.33
N GLU A 3 -17.49 15.90 -1.12
CA GLU A 3 -16.29 16.29 -0.39
C GLU A 3 -15.08 15.69 -1.10
N ASN A 4 -14.20 16.55 -1.62
CA ASN A 4 -13.00 16.12 -2.34
C ASN A 4 -11.73 16.31 -1.49
N GLN A 5 -11.88 16.72 -0.23
CA GLN A 5 -10.78 16.90 0.71
C GLN A 5 -10.85 15.86 1.81
N PHE A 6 -9.73 15.18 2.05
CA PHE A 6 -9.63 14.10 3.01
C PHE A 6 -8.52 14.37 4.00
N ILE A 7 -8.74 13.95 5.24
CA ILE A 7 -7.68 13.86 6.25
C ILE A 7 -7.08 12.46 6.15
N ILE A 8 -5.77 12.40 6.00
CA ILE A 8 -4.99 11.15 5.86
C ILE A 8 -3.83 11.12 6.85
N ASN A 9 -3.25 9.94 7.06
CA ASN A 9 -2.06 9.74 7.90
C ASN A 9 -2.22 10.35 9.30
N LYS A 10 -3.40 10.18 9.89
CA LYS A 10 -3.67 10.71 11.22
C LYS A 10 -2.90 9.91 12.27
N MET A 11 -2.07 10.59 13.06
CA MET A 11 -1.33 9.96 14.14
C MET A 11 -2.29 9.39 15.20
N PRO A 12 -2.08 8.15 15.70
CA PRO A 12 -2.91 7.56 16.75
C PRO A 12 -2.93 8.39 18.04
N VAL A 13 -1.79 8.99 18.39
CA VAL A 13 -1.63 9.87 19.55
C VAL A 13 -1.13 11.23 19.08
N PRO A 14 -1.98 12.27 19.05
CA PRO A 14 -1.57 13.59 18.60
C PRO A 14 -0.48 14.18 19.52
N THR A 15 0.65 14.55 18.95
CA THR A 15 1.77 15.20 19.67
C THR A 15 2.24 16.44 18.90
N PHE A 16 2.95 17.36 19.55
CA PHE A 16 3.57 18.52 18.90
C PHE A 16 2.69 19.27 17.88
N ARG A 17 1.44 19.63 18.24
CA ARG A 17 0.44 20.23 17.32
C ARG A 17 0.97 21.43 16.51
N TRP A 18 1.89 22.20 17.07
CA TRP A 18 2.51 23.35 16.42
C TRP A 18 3.36 22.98 15.19
N LEU A 19 3.86 21.74 15.08
CA LEU A 19 4.58 21.23 13.91
C LEU A 19 3.66 20.88 12.73
N LYS A 20 2.34 20.79 12.96
CA LYS A 20 1.35 20.41 11.94
C LYS A 20 1.65 19.06 11.27
N MET A 21 2.20 18.11 12.04
CA MET A 21 2.56 16.75 11.59
C MET A 21 1.55 15.66 11.97
N ASN A 22 0.47 16.01 12.68
CA ASN A 22 -0.47 15.01 13.21
C ASN A 22 -1.39 14.41 12.15
N GLU A 23 -1.49 15.04 11.00
CA GLU A 23 -2.34 14.65 9.88
C GLU A 23 -1.88 15.38 8.63
N ALA A 24 -2.20 14.81 7.47
CA ALA A 24 -2.08 15.49 6.18
C ALA A 24 -3.46 15.69 5.56
N LYS A 25 -3.56 16.75 4.74
CA LYS A 25 -4.76 17.04 3.96
C LYS A 25 -4.50 16.68 2.52
N LEU A 26 -5.41 15.91 1.95
CA LEU A 26 -5.39 15.47 0.57
C LEU A 26 -6.57 16.06 -0.19
N GLU A 27 -6.34 16.50 -1.42
CA GLU A 27 -7.41 16.86 -2.34
C GLU A 27 -7.39 15.91 -3.54
N ILE A 28 -8.56 15.35 -3.89
CA ILE A 28 -8.72 14.48 -5.05
C ILE A 28 -9.14 15.33 -6.26
N PRO A 29 -8.27 15.50 -7.27
CA PRO A 29 -8.43 16.53 -8.30
C PRO A 29 -9.38 16.14 -9.45
N GLY A 30 -9.94 14.92 -9.44
CA GLY A 30 -10.74 14.44 -10.57
C GLY A 30 -11.43 13.11 -10.30
N ALA A 31 -12.00 12.53 -11.37
CA ALA A 31 -12.68 11.25 -11.30
C ALA A 31 -11.71 10.10 -11.01
N LEU A 32 -12.15 9.16 -10.17
CA LEU A 32 -11.44 7.93 -9.88
C LEU A 32 -11.60 6.92 -11.01
N THR A 33 -10.50 6.27 -11.38
CA THR A 33 -10.46 5.19 -12.37
C THR A 33 -9.76 3.99 -11.77
N ALA A 34 -10.38 2.82 -11.83
CA ALA A 34 -9.74 1.58 -11.41
C ALA A 34 -8.55 1.26 -12.33
N TYR A 35 -7.39 1.00 -11.75
CA TYR A 35 -6.17 0.65 -12.46
C TYR A 35 -5.72 -0.77 -12.12
N GLN A 36 -5.10 -1.44 -13.08
CA GLN A 36 -4.54 -2.77 -12.91
C GLN A 36 -3.11 -2.79 -13.45
N PRO A 37 -2.14 -3.28 -12.66
CA PRO A 37 -0.77 -3.44 -13.09
C PRO A 37 -0.66 -4.58 -14.10
N SER A 38 0.41 -4.55 -14.89
CA SER A 38 0.87 -5.77 -15.55
C SER A 38 1.57 -6.67 -14.54
N VAL A 39 1.54 -7.98 -14.79
CA VAL A 39 2.07 -8.98 -13.85
C VAL A 39 3.00 -9.95 -14.56
N GLU A 40 4.21 -10.08 -14.03
CA GLU A 40 5.16 -11.12 -14.42
C GLU A 40 5.23 -12.17 -13.31
N GLY A 41 5.03 -13.44 -13.67
CA GLY A 41 4.86 -14.53 -12.72
C GLY A 41 3.40 -14.90 -12.47
N LYS A 42 3.20 -15.92 -11.64
CA LYS A 42 1.87 -16.47 -11.33
C LYS A 42 1.38 -15.91 -10.01
N LEU A 43 0.37 -15.02 -10.05
CA LEU A 43 -0.32 -14.60 -8.83
C LEU A 43 -0.96 -15.79 -8.10
N PRO A 44 -1.15 -15.69 -6.77
CA PRO A 44 -1.88 -16.70 -6.02
C PRO A 44 -3.32 -16.87 -6.51
N LYS A 45 -4.05 -17.82 -5.93
CA LYS A 45 -5.44 -18.08 -6.32
C LYS A 45 -6.30 -16.85 -6.03
N ARG A 46 -6.96 -16.30 -7.06
CA ARG A 46 -7.91 -15.21 -6.91
C ARG A 46 -9.20 -15.69 -6.23
N LEU A 47 -9.67 -14.93 -5.23
CA LEU A 47 -11.00 -15.11 -4.64
C LEU A 47 -12.02 -14.22 -5.37
N THR A 48 -13.25 -14.70 -5.44
CA THR A 48 -14.39 -14.00 -6.05
C THR A 48 -15.25 -13.25 -5.03
N GLU A 49 -15.06 -13.52 -3.75
CA GLU A 49 -15.84 -12.89 -2.67
C GLU A 49 -15.34 -11.46 -2.41
N GLU A 50 -16.30 -10.57 -2.13
CA GLU A 50 -16.01 -9.22 -1.67
C GLU A 50 -15.36 -9.28 -0.29
N ASN A 51 -14.25 -8.57 -0.15
CA ASN A 51 -13.55 -8.43 1.13
C ASN A 51 -14.00 -7.11 1.77
N ASP A 52 -14.20 -7.12 3.08
CA ASP A 52 -14.39 -5.88 3.84
C ASP A 52 -13.04 -5.15 3.92
N PHE A 53 -12.72 -4.44 2.83
CA PHE A 53 -11.47 -3.72 2.70
C PHE A 53 -11.55 -2.41 3.48
N SER A 54 -10.58 -2.24 4.36
CA SER A 54 -10.25 -0.98 4.99
C SER A 54 -8.74 -0.90 5.07
N GLY A 55 -8.21 0.21 4.58
CA GLY A 55 -6.82 0.59 4.66
C GLY A 55 -6.49 1.26 6.00
N SER A 56 -5.23 1.63 6.16
CA SER A 56 -4.72 2.27 7.37
C SER A 56 -4.70 3.80 7.28
N MET A 57 -4.78 4.34 6.06
CA MET A 57 -4.50 5.75 5.82
C MET A 57 -5.65 6.67 6.24
N SER A 58 -6.90 6.30 5.92
CA SER A 58 -8.09 7.07 6.27
C SER A 58 -9.37 6.28 6.02
N THR A 59 -10.19 6.12 7.06
CA THR A 59 -11.53 5.53 6.94
C THR A 59 -12.41 6.30 5.96
N ALA A 60 -12.29 7.64 5.93
CA ALA A 60 -13.07 8.46 5.00
C ALA A 60 -12.68 8.22 3.52
N LEU A 61 -11.40 7.92 3.24
CA LEU A 61 -10.98 7.52 1.89
C LEU A 61 -11.51 6.12 1.55
N ASP A 62 -11.44 5.17 2.48
CA ASP A 62 -11.97 3.83 2.26
C ASP A 62 -13.47 3.85 1.96
N ASP A 63 -14.24 4.64 2.72
CA ASP A 63 -15.67 4.83 2.51
C ASP A 63 -15.93 5.47 1.13
N TYR A 64 -15.13 6.47 0.75
CA TYR A 64 -15.22 7.09 -0.58
C TYR A 64 -14.95 6.08 -1.71
N PHE A 65 -13.91 5.26 -1.60
CA PHE A 65 -13.62 4.23 -2.61
C PHE A 65 -14.71 3.16 -2.68
N ARG A 66 -15.32 2.81 -1.54
CA ARG A 66 -16.45 1.88 -1.47
C ARG A 66 -17.70 2.46 -2.14
N GLU A 67 -18.01 3.74 -1.89
CA GLU A 67 -19.12 4.44 -2.54
C GLU A 67 -18.95 4.54 -4.06
N GLU A 68 -17.72 4.75 -4.53
CA GLU A 68 -17.36 4.75 -5.95
C GLU A 68 -17.26 3.33 -6.56
N ARG A 69 -17.49 2.29 -5.75
CA ARG A 69 -17.49 0.87 -6.15
C ARG A 69 -16.18 0.44 -6.83
N LEU A 70 -15.06 0.95 -6.34
CA LEU A 70 -13.75 0.58 -6.86
C LEU A 70 -13.41 -0.86 -6.48
N PRO A 71 -12.83 -1.65 -7.40
CA PRO A 71 -12.63 -3.07 -7.18
C PRO A 71 -11.47 -3.35 -6.23
N VAL A 72 -11.69 -4.28 -5.30
CA VAL A 72 -10.64 -4.89 -4.47
C VAL A 72 -10.38 -6.30 -4.97
N ARG A 73 -9.11 -6.68 -5.14
CA ARG A 73 -8.73 -8.01 -5.61
C ARG A 73 -8.10 -8.83 -4.49
N SER A 74 -8.77 -9.91 -4.14
CA SER A 74 -8.32 -10.82 -3.09
C SER A 74 -7.60 -12.04 -3.68
N PHE A 75 -6.48 -12.42 -3.07
CA PHE A 75 -5.63 -13.53 -3.46
C PHE A 75 -5.27 -14.39 -2.24
N VAL A 76 -5.18 -15.70 -2.44
CA VAL A 76 -4.77 -16.66 -1.40
C VAL A 76 -3.63 -17.52 -1.92
N LEU A 77 -2.54 -17.57 -1.17
CA LEU A 77 -1.47 -18.55 -1.34
C LEU A 77 -1.71 -19.68 -0.33
N ASN A 78 -1.87 -20.93 -0.80
CA ASN A 78 -2.31 -22.02 0.08
C ASN A 78 -1.20 -22.46 1.04
N ALA A 79 -1.60 -23.18 2.10
CA ALA A 79 -0.68 -23.60 3.15
C ALA A 79 0.52 -24.37 2.58
N GLY A 80 1.72 -24.01 3.04
CA GLY A 80 2.99 -24.60 2.59
C GLY A 80 3.41 -24.29 1.16
N GLU A 81 2.64 -23.52 0.36
CA GLU A 81 3.08 -23.07 -0.96
C GLU A 81 4.14 -21.98 -0.86
N GLU A 82 5.08 -21.95 -1.80
CA GLU A 82 6.09 -20.89 -1.92
C GLU A 82 6.09 -20.34 -3.35
N SER A 83 6.13 -19.01 -3.47
CA SER A 83 6.52 -18.38 -4.73
C SER A 83 8.04 -18.53 -4.91
N PRO A 84 8.50 -19.31 -5.91
CA PRO A 84 9.92 -19.63 -6.06
C PRO A 84 10.75 -18.37 -6.32
N GLU A 85 10.23 -17.47 -7.14
CA GLU A 85 10.81 -16.17 -7.51
C GLU A 85 9.87 -15.04 -7.09
N TYR A 86 10.33 -13.79 -7.25
CA TYR A 86 9.49 -12.61 -7.07
C TYR A 86 8.41 -12.56 -8.16
N ILE A 87 7.14 -12.53 -7.74
CA ILE A 87 6.05 -12.11 -8.62
C ILE A 87 6.17 -10.60 -8.75
N ARG A 88 6.24 -10.09 -9.99
CA ARG A 88 6.39 -8.65 -10.23
C ARG A 88 5.05 -8.05 -10.64
N MET A 89 4.56 -7.09 -9.87
CA MET A 89 3.43 -6.25 -10.23
C MET A 89 3.97 -4.89 -10.68
N HIS A 90 3.76 -4.55 -11.94
CA HIS A 90 4.25 -3.31 -12.53
C HIS A 90 3.09 -2.33 -12.75
N PHE A 91 3.07 -1.31 -11.90
CA PHE A 91 2.14 -0.19 -11.96
C PHE A 91 2.76 0.93 -12.79
N ARG A 92 2.11 1.26 -13.90
CA ARG A 92 2.47 2.37 -14.78
C ARG A 92 1.30 3.33 -14.86
N ASN A 93 1.20 4.21 -13.88
CA ASN A 93 0.05 5.05 -13.63
C ASN A 93 0.06 6.37 -14.40
N GLY A 94 -1.08 7.06 -14.43
CA GLY A 94 -1.18 8.46 -14.86
C GLY A 94 -1.78 8.66 -16.24
N GLU A 95 -2.51 7.68 -16.78
CA GLU A 95 -3.38 7.87 -17.95
C GLU A 95 -4.63 8.69 -17.57
N ASN A 96 -5.17 8.43 -16.37
CA ASN A 96 -6.36 9.10 -15.85
C ASN A 96 -6.00 10.08 -14.72
N ALA A 97 -6.89 11.03 -14.45
CA ALA A 97 -6.67 12.08 -13.44
C ALA A 97 -6.33 11.48 -12.06
N VAL A 98 -7.07 10.44 -11.67
CA VAL A 98 -6.88 9.72 -10.42
C VAL A 98 -7.07 8.23 -10.68
N GLU A 99 -6.04 7.44 -10.39
CA GLU A 99 -6.05 5.99 -10.54
C GLU A 99 -6.04 5.30 -9.19
N HIS A 100 -6.78 4.20 -9.05
CA HIS A 100 -6.86 3.44 -7.80
C HIS A 100 -6.68 1.95 -8.05
N SER A 101 -5.89 1.32 -7.20
CA SER A 101 -5.72 -0.13 -7.15
C SER A 101 -5.77 -0.62 -5.71
N ALA A 102 -6.54 -1.68 -5.46
CA ALA A 102 -6.62 -2.31 -4.14
C ALA A 102 -6.46 -3.83 -4.20
N TYR A 103 -5.59 -4.35 -3.33
CA TYR A 103 -5.26 -5.78 -3.25
C TYR A 103 -5.31 -6.30 -1.81
N CYS A 104 -5.77 -7.52 -1.66
CA CYS A 104 -5.70 -8.26 -0.40
C CYS A 104 -5.04 -9.62 -0.65
N PHE A 105 -4.04 -9.94 0.15
CA PHE A 105 -3.31 -11.20 0.06
C PHE A 105 -3.42 -11.95 1.39
N THR A 106 -3.95 -13.16 1.36
CA THR A 106 -3.82 -14.11 2.46
C THR A 106 -2.70 -15.08 2.14
N VAL A 107 -1.70 -15.13 3.01
CA VAL A 107 -0.59 -16.07 2.94
C VAL A 107 -0.83 -17.11 4.04
N GLU A 108 -1.34 -18.28 3.64
CA GLU A 108 -1.76 -19.34 4.57
C GLU A 108 -0.60 -19.95 5.35
N GLU A 109 -0.92 -20.81 6.31
CA GLU A 109 0.05 -21.35 7.26
C GLU A 109 1.30 -21.93 6.58
N GLY A 110 2.47 -21.47 7.02
CA GLY A 110 3.78 -21.91 6.51
C GLY A 110 4.07 -21.55 5.05
N ALA A 111 3.18 -20.82 4.36
CA ALA A 111 3.39 -20.39 3.00
C ALA A 111 4.35 -19.20 2.90
N ARG A 112 4.96 -19.00 1.73
CA ARG A 112 5.89 -17.89 1.48
C ARG A 112 5.59 -17.16 0.19
N LEU A 113 5.31 -15.86 0.30
CA LEU A 113 5.09 -14.96 -0.82
C LEU A 113 6.29 -14.02 -1.00
N LYS A 114 6.78 -13.90 -2.23
CA LYS A 114 7.80 -12.96 -2.68
C LYS A 114 7.17 -12.05 -3.72
N LEU A 115 7.04 -10.76 -3.41
CA LEU A 115 6.35 -9.79 -4.25
C LEU A 115 7.25 -8.58 -4.52
N PHE A 116 7.33 -8.18 -5.78
CA PHE A 116 8.06 -6.98 -6.22
C PHE A 116 7.08 -6.01 -6.86
N LEU A 117 6.90 -4.86 -6.24
CA LEU A 117 6.09 -3.76 -6.78
C LEU A 117 7.03 -2.80 -7.51
N ALA A 118 6.95 -2.79 -8.84
CA ALA A 118 7.54 -1.73 -9.65
C ALA A 118 6.47 -0.67 -9.86
N ILE A 119 6.69 0.54 -9.36
CA ILE A 119 5.69 1.61 -9.39
C ILE A 119 6.30 2.81 -10.10
N GLU A 120 5.70 3.18 -11.22
CA GLU A 120 6.05 4.36 -11.98
C GLU A 120 4.80 5.09 -12.47
N SER A 121 4.96 6.36 -12.82
CA SER A 121 3.97 7.09 -13.58
C SER A 121 4.44 7.27 -15.02
N LEU A 122 3.51 7.57 -15.92
CA LEU A 122 3.83 8.10 -17.23
C LEU A 122 4.65 9.40 -17.08
N GLU A 123 5.56 9.60 -18.03
CA GLU A 123 6.40 10.79 -18.09
C GLU A 123 5.53 12.06 -18.15
N GLU A 124 5.97 13.12 -17.50
CA GLU A 124 5.30 14.42 -17.42
C GLU A 124 3.86 14.42 -16.84
N SER A 125 3.35 13.27 -16.40
CA SER A 125 2.03 13.17 -15.77
C SER A 125 1.97 14.00 -14.49
N LYS A 126 0.87 14.74 -14.34
CA LYS A 126 0.53 15.54 -13.15
C LYS A 126 -0.60 14.92 -12.33
N ASN A 127 -0.93 13.67 -12.66
CA ASN A 127 -2.06 12.95 -12.12
C ASN A 127 -1.73 12.38 -10.73
N MET A 128 -2.68 11.61 -10.19
CA MET A 128 -2.58 10.98 -8.89
C MET A 128 -2.85 9.48 -9.00
N ALA A 129 -2.18 8.68 -8.18
CA ALA A 129 -2.57 7.30 -7.94
C ALA A 129 -2.77 6.99 -6.46
N PHE A 130 -3.54 5.94 -6.20
CA PHE A 130 -3.73 5.29 -4.92
C PHE A 130 -3.43 3.80 -5.08
N LEU A 131 -2.54 3.28 -4.25
CA LEU A 131 -2.30 1.86 -4.10
C LEU A 131 -2.61 1.47 -2.66
N GLN A 132 -3.59 0.58 -2.46
CA GLN A 132 -3.88 -0.01 -1.17
C GLN A 132 -3.59 -1.51 -1.21
N GLU A 133 -2.71 -2.02 -0.35
CA GLU A 133 -2.45 -3.45 -0.24
C GLU A 133 -2.50 -3.94 1.20
N LYS A 134 -3.27 -5.01 1.41
CA LYS A 134 -3.41 -5.66 2.71
C LYS A 134 -2.87 -7.07 2.66
N PHE A 135 -2.07 -7.43 3.65
CA PHE A 135 -1.47 -8.75 3.79
C PHE A 135 -1.88 -9.38 5.11
N HIS A 136 -2.45 -10.58 5.05
CA HIS A 136 -2.71 -11.42 6.21
C HIS A 136 -1.75 -12.61 6.18
N LEU A 137 -0.74 -12.56 7.05
CA LEU A 137 0.25 -13.61 7.19
C LEU A 137 -0.17 -14.54 8.32
N LYS A 138 -0.62 -15.74 7.94
CA LYS A 138 -1.00 -16.78 8.89
C LYS A 138 0.19 -17.33 9.65
N LYS A 139 -0.08 -18.20 10.61
CA LYS A 139 0.96 -18.89 11.40
C LYS A 139 2.14 -19.37 10.53
N ASN A 140 3.36 -19.08 10.95
CA ASN A 140 4.61 -19.41 10.22
C ASN A 140 4.73 -18.86 8.77
N ALA A 141 3.78 -18.06 8.29
CA ALA A 141 3.81 -17.51 6.93
C ALA A 141 4.92 -16.46 6.78
N LYS A 142 5.40 -16.28 5.55
CA LYS A 142 6.48 -15.33 5.25
C LYS A 142 6.12 -14.46 4.05
N LEU A 143 6.42 -13.18 4.16
CA LEU A 143 6.33 -12.21 3.07
C LEU A 143 7.68 -11.52 2.88
N ASP A 144 8.24 -11.65 1.69
CA ASP A 144 9.32 -10.79 1.21
C ASP A 144 8.72 -9.79 0.21
N LEU A 145 8.59 -8.53 0.60
CA LEU A 145 7.99 -7.47 -0.19
C LEU A 145 9.06 -6.43 -0.56
N VAL A 146 9.26 -6.21 -1.84
CA VAL A 146 10.12 -5.15 -2.37
C VAL A 146 9.27 -4.14 -3.13
N ILE A 147 9.42 -2.86 -2.81
CA ILE A 147 8.70 -1.77 -3.44
C ILE A 147 9.72 -0.79 -4.01
N ALA A 148 9.63 -0.51 -5.31
CA ALA A 148 10.48 0.47 -5.98
C ALA A 148 9.59 1.49 -6.70
N VAL A 149 9.68 2.76 -6.27
CA VAL A 149 8.81 3.84 -6.74
C VAL A 149 9.64 4.91 -7.45
N LYS A 150 9.29 5.20 -8.70
CA LYS A 150 9.86 6.28 -9.49
C LYS A 150 8.78 6.97 -10.33
N ASN A 151 8.25 8.08 -9.82
CA ASN A 151 7.20 8.83 -10.50
C ASN A 151 7.73 10.10 -11.16
N ALA A 152 6.95 10.63 -12.11
CA ALA A 152 7.21 11.92 -12.73
C ALA A 152 7.17 13.05 -11.69
N LYS A 153 7.94 14.11 -11.94
CA LYS A 153 8.18 15.23 -11.00
C LYS A 153 6.91 15.89 -10.46
N ASP A 154 5.80 15.84 -11.21
CA ASP A 154 4.54 16.51 -10.91
C ASP A 154 3.45 15.52 -10.45
N PHE A 155 3.75 14.22 -10.40
CA PHE A 155 2.82 13.15 -10.05
C PHE A 155 2.74 12.93 -8.54
N ALA A 156 1.53 12.74 -8.03
CA ALA A 156 1.28 12.45 -6.61
C ALA A 156 0.91 10.97 -6.41
N HIS A 157 1.42 10.33 -5.37
CA HIS A 157 1.11 8.93 -5.10
C HIS A 157 0.77 8.70 -3.63
N LEU A 158 -0.30 7.95 -3.39
CA LEU A 158 -0.70 7.49 -2.07
C LEU A 158 -0.55 5.99 -1.99
N GLN A 159 0.15 5.54 -0.96
CA GLN A 159 0.49 4.14 -0.74
C GLN A 159 0.02 3.74 0.65
N ASP A 160 -0.93 2.83 0.73
CA ASP A 160 -1.55 2.37 1.97
C ASP A 160 -1.32 0.87 2.14
N PHE A 161 -0.38 0.52 3.00
CA PHE A 161 0.02 -0.86 3.25
C PHE A 161 -0.37 -1.28 4.66
N SER A 162 -1.09 -2.40 4.76
CA SER A 162 -1.53 -2.98 6.03
C SER A 162 -1.11 -4.43 6.15
N PHE A 163 -0.53 -4.80 7.29
CA PHE A 163 0.00 -6.14 7.54
C PHE A 163 -0.55 -6.68 8.86
N VAL A 164 -1.11 -7.88 8.82
CA VAL A 164 -1.55 -8.62 10.01
C VAL A 164 -0.74 -9.90 10.10
N LEU A 165 0.03 -10.05 11.19
CA LEU A 165 0.94 -11.16 11.40
C LEU A 165 0.47 -12.03 12.57
N GLU A 166 0.21 -13.31 12.29
CA GLU A 166 -0.08 -14.33 13.30
C GLU A 166 1.21 -14.94 13.89
N GLU A 167 1.07 -15.99 14.71
CA GLU A 167 2.17 -16.65 15.44
C GLU A 167 3.33 -17.02 14.50
N ARG A 168 4.55 -16.58 14.83
CA ARG A 168 5.78 -16.81 14.04
C ARG A 168 5.72 -16.36 12.57
N ALA A 169 4.73 -15.57 12.17
CA ALA A 169 4.69 -14.97 10.84
C ALA A 169 5.81 -13.93 10.70
N LYS A 170 6.36 -13.79 9.49
CA LYS A 170 7.47 -12.86 9.21
C LYS A 170 7.20 -11.97 8.02
N LEU A 171 7.38 -10.67 8.22
CA LEU A 171 7.41 -9.67 7.18
C LEU A 171 8.86 -9.19 6.98
N LYS A 172 9.32 -9.21 5.74
CA LYS A 172 10.50 -8.47 5.29
C LYS A 172 10.07 -7.47 4.22
N LEU A 173 10.21 -6.19 4.51
CA LEU A 173 9.81 -5.09 3.64
C LEU A 173 11.04 -4.26 3.25
N THR A 174 11.31 -4.16 1.97
CA THR A 174 12.26 -3.18 1.40
C THR A 174 11.48 -2.18 0.55
N SER A 175 11.56 -0.90 0.86
CA SER A 175 10.90 0.18 0.11
C SER A 175 11.93 1.21 -0.35
N LEU A 176 11.94 1.49 -1.65
CA LEU A 176 12.83 2.45 -2.31
C LEU A 176 11.97 3.53 -2.98
N LEU A 177 11.96 4.74 -2.41
CA LEU A 177 11.30 5.90 -2.99
C LEU A 177 12.31 6.80 -3.72
N LEU A 178 12.21 6.95 -5.04
CA LEU A 178 13.24 7.63 -5.83
C LEU A 178 12.83 9.00 -6.40
N SER A 179 11.55 9.22 -6.72
CA SER A 179 11.07 10.50 -7.28
C SER A 179 9.56 10.64 -7.25
N GLY A 180 9.08 11.87 -7.42
CA GLY A 180 7.67 12.25 -7.56
C GLY A 180 7.30 13.43 -6.67
N LYS A 181 6.28 14.20 -7.09
CA LYS A 181 5.91 15.48 -6.46
C LYS A 181 5.61 15.34 -4.97
N SER A 182 4.79 14.37 -4.63
CA SER A 182 4.35 14.12 -3.26
C SER A 182 3.96 12.67 -3.08
N HIS A 183 4.48 12.05 -2.03
CA HIS A 183 4.15 10.69 -1.62
C HIS A 183 3.55 10.72 -0.21
N HIS A 184 2.37 10.15 -0.04
CA HIS A 184 1.79 9.89 1.27
C HIS A 184 1.78 8.38 1.47
N ILE A 185 2.52 7.91 2.45
CA ILE A 185 2.80 6.49 2.64
C ILE A 185 2.36 6.11 4.04
N SER A 186 1.47 5.13 4.15
CA SER A 186 1.04 4.54 5.41
C SER A 186 1.48 3.08 5.45
N TYR A 187 2.17 2.71 6.53
CA TYR A 187 2.48 1.34 6.89
C TYR A 187 1.85 1.06 8.25
N GLN A 188 0.83 0.21 8.29
CA GLN A 188 0.29 -0.32 9.54
C GLN A 188 0.65 -1.80 9.67
N ILE A 189 1.34 -2.15 10.76
CA ILE A 189 1.80 -3.52 11.02
C ILE A 189 1.24 -3.95 12.37
N ASP A 190 0.34 -4.94 12.36
CA ASP A 190 -0.24 -5.57 13.53
C ASP A 190 0.47 -6.91 13.80
N LEU A 191 1.38 -6.93 14.77
CA LEU A 191 2.09 -8.11 15.26
C LEU A 191 1.23 -8.79 16.34
N ASN A 192 0.25 -9.58 15.91
CA ASN A 192 -0.80 -10.16 16.77
C ASN A 192 -0.45 -11.53 17.37
N GLY A 193 0.60 -12.18 16.89
CA GLY A 193 0.98 -13.52 17.33
C GLY A 193 2.34 -13.57 17.98
N ASP A 194 2.51 -14.52 18.92
CA ASP A 194 3.78 -14.80 19.57
C ASP A 194 4.90 -15.00 18.53
N LYS A 195 6.01 -14.28 18.74
CA LYS A 195 7.21 -14.34 17.88
C LYS A 195 6.96 -13.96 16.41
N SER A 196 5.87 -13.22 16.14
CA SER A 196 5.75 -12.50 14.87
C SER A 196 6.83 -11.41 14.77
N GLU A 197 7.29 -11.14 13.56
CA GLU A 197 8.45 -10.28 13.31
C GLU A 197 8.25 -9.48 12.03
N ALA A 198 8.61 -8.19 12.06
CA ALA A 198 8.68 -7.34 10.88
C ALA A 198 10.06 -6.67 10.79
N ASP A 199 10.71 -6.85 9.64
CA ASP A 199 11.98 -6.22 9.27
C ASP A 199 11.70 -5.21 8.14
N LEU A 200 12.05 -3.94 8.37
CA LEU A 200 11.73 -2.82 7.47
C LEU A 200 13.00 -2.08 7.06
N HIS A 201 13.28 -2.06 5.76
CA HIS A 201 14.29 -1.24 5.13
C HIS A 201 13.59 -0.17 4.28
N LEU A 202 13.62 1.09 4.72
CA LEU A 202 12.92 2.20 4.06
C LEU A 202 13.95 3.23 3.60
N ASP A 203 14.23 3.25 2.30
CA ASP A 203 15.15 4.21 1.68
C ASP A 203 14.37 5.21 0.82
N TYR A 204 14.77 6.48 0.88
CA TYR A 204 14.19 7.52 0.05
C TYR A 204 15.23 8.52 -0.45
N VAL A 205 15.01 8.99 -1.67
CA VAL A 205 15.72 10.11 -2.28
C VAL A 205 14.67 11.10 -2.76
N LEU A 206 14.80 12.34 -2.30
CA LEU A 206 13.93 13.45 -2.71
C LEU A 206 14.79 14.58 -3.26
N SER A 207 14.24 15.30 -4.23
CA SER A 207 14.89 16.43 -4.88
C SER A 207 14.01 17.68 -4.86
N GLN A 208 14.64 18.85 -4.79
CA GLN A 208 13.97 20.15 -4.91
C GLN A 208 12.77 20.36 -3.96
N LYS A 209 11.54 20.24 -4.50
CA LYS A 209 10.26 20.49 -3.81
C LYS A 209 9.45 19.21 -3.62
N GLU A 210 10.02 18.06 -3.93
CA GLU A 210 9.40 16.76 -3.69
C GLU A 210 9.18 16.55 -2.20
N LYS A 211 8.10 15.84 -1.86
CA LYS A 211 7.71 15.57 -0.47
C LYS A 211 7.43 14.10 -0.29
N ALA A 212 7.83 13.56 0.86
CA ALA A 212 7.37 12.27 1.33
C ALA A 212 6.87 12.42 2.76
N ASP A 213 5.66 11.93 2.98
CA ASP A 213 4.98 11.88 4.27
C ASP A 213 4.81 10.42 4.65
N PHE A 214 5.57 9.97 5.64
CA PHE A 214 5.60 8.60 6.13
C PHE A 214 4.85 8.49 7.44
N ASN A 215 3.79 7.68 7.46
CA ASN A 215 3.10 7.24 8.65
C ASN A 215 3.41 5.77 8.90
N LEU A 216 4.16 5.46 9.95
CA LEU A 216 4.52 4.10 10.33
C LEU A 216 3.93 3.78 11.71
N VAL A 217 3.03 2.81 11.75
CA VAL A 217 2.39 2.33 12.98
C VAL A 217 2.67 0.84 13.13
N VAL A 218 3.36 0.48 14.21
CA VAL A 218 3.61 -0.93 14.57
C VAL A 218 2.93 -1.21 15.91
N ASN A 219 1.95 -2.11 15.88
CA ASN A 219 1.21 -2.53 17.07
C ASN A 219 1.71 -3.91 17.51
N HIS A 220 2.24 -3.99 18.73
CA HIS A 220 2.53 -5.25 19.41
C HIS A 220 1.32 -5.60 20.28
N ARG A 221 0.63 -6.71 19.99
CA ARG A 221 -0.58 -7.14 20.71
C ARG A 221 -0.38 -8.48 21.40
#